data_AF-A0A2E2QH90-F1
#
_entry.id   AF-A0A2E2QH90-F1
#
_cell.length_a   1.000
_cell.length_b   1.000
_cell.length_c   1.000
_cell.angle_alpha   90.00
_cell.angle_beta   90.00
_cell.angle_gamma   90.00
#
_symmetry.space_group_name_H-M   'P 1'
#
loop_
_entity.id
_entity.type
_entity.pdbx_description
1 polymer ?
#
loop_
_entity_poly.entity_id
_entity_poly.type
_entity_poly.pdbx_seq_one_letter_code
_entity_poly.pdbx_strand_id
1 'polypeptide(L)'
;MSYEILKPKSLQDAINLLDTDDPMVRPFSGGTALMLMMKSGIFSPSRLVVLRDIPELSGISLEDDDSVLIGALTTLAEMEKSDRCCQTNAT
;
A
#
# COMPACT_ATOMS: atom_id res chain seq x y z
N MET A 1 17.46 16.95 -6.26
CA MET A 1 16.04 16.58 -6.15
C MET A 1 15.79 16.16 -4.71
N SER A 2 15.21 17.05 -3.89
CA SER A 2 14.84 16.74 -2.50
C SER A 2 13.35 16.41 -2.45
N TYR A 3 13.01 15.26 -1.88
CA TYR A 3 11.64 14.89 -1.55
C TYR A 3 11.55 14.68 -0.04
N GLU A 4 10.39 14.99 0.53
CA GLU A 4 10.10 14.78 1.95
C GLU A 4 9.50 13.39 2.16
N ILE A 5 9.91 12.73 3.25
CA ILE A 5 9.37 11.43 3.64
C ILE A 5 8.53 11.61 4.91
N LEU A 6 7.25 11.30 4.80
CA LEU A 6 6.29 11.34 5.89
C LEU A 6 5.99 9.92 6.36
N LYS A 7 5.99 9.67 7.66
CA LYS A 7 5.80 8.34 8.27
C LYS A 7 4.67 8.35 9.30
N PRO A 8 3.40 8.43 8.85
CA PRO A 8 2.25 8.30 9.73
C PRO A 8 2.26 6.97 10.48
N LYS A 9 1.63 6.95 11.67
CA LYS A 9 1.49 5.75 12.50
C LYS A 9 0.06 5.22 12.56
N SER A 10 -0.87 5.91 11.91
CA SER A 10 -2.27 5.52 11.79
C SER A 10 -2.76 5.77 10.36
N LEU A 11 -3.82 5.07 9.96
CA LEU A 11 -4.48 5.31 8.68
C LEU A 11 -5.06 6.74 8.61
N GLN A 12 -5.62 7.24 9.70
CA GLN A 12 -6.16 8.59 9.74
C GLN A 12 -5.08 9.65 9.48
N ASP A 13 -3.90 9.51 10.10
CA ASP A 13 -2.79 10.43 9.84
C ASP A 13 -2.31 10.32 8.39
N ALA A 14 -2.28 9.12 7.83
CA ALA A 14 -1.91 8.92 6.44
C ALA A 14 -2.89 9.62 5.49
N ILE A 15 -4.20 9.49 5.73
CA ILE A 15 -5.24 10.17 4.95
C ILE A 15 -5.07 11.69 5.05
N ASN A 16 -4.82 12.21 6.25
CA ASN A 16 -4.64 13.65 6.47
C ASN A 16 -3.39 14.22 5.78
N LEU A 17 -2.37 13.38 5.55
CA LEU A 17 -1.13 13.77 4.87
C LEU A 17 -1.20 13.59 3.35
N LEU A 18 -2.18 12.83 2.86
CA LEU A 18 -2.43 12.68 1.43
C LEU A 18 -3.24 13.89 0.94
N ASP A 19 -2.84 14.39 -0.22
CA ASP A 19 -3.57 15.43 -0.95
C ASP A 19 -3.96 14.84 -2.31
N THR A 20 -5.27 14.69 -2.54
CA THR A 20 -5.79 14.14 -3.79
C THR A 20 -5.68 15.10 -4.95
N ASP A 21 -5.59 16.41 -4.67
CA ASP A 21 -5.49 17.46 -5.69
C ASP A 21 -4.03 17.72 -6.06
N ASP A 22 -3.06 17.39 -5.19
CA ASP A 22 -1.63 17.49 -5.49
C ASP A 22 -1.05 16.17 -6.05
N PRO A 23 -0.76 16.09 -7.36
CA PRO A 23 -0.15 14.90 -7.94
C PRO A 23 1.28 14.62 -7.44
N MET A 24 1.92 15.55 -6.73
CA MET A 24 3.28 15.40 -6.21
C MET A 24 3.32 14.81 -4.79
N VAL A 25 2.18 14.66 -4.13
CA VAL A 25 2.03 13.89 -2.89
C VAL A 25 1.60 12.47 -3.27
N ARG A 26 2.39 11.47 -2.87
CA ARG A 26 2.10 10.06 -3.19
C ARG A 26 2.20 9.12 -2.00
N PRO A 27 1.27 8.14 -1.89
CA PRO A 27 1.46 7.03 -0.98
C PRO A 27 2.63 6.15 -1.44
N PHE A 28 3.40 5.65 -0.48
CA PHE A 28 4.57 4.82 -0.71
C PHE A 28 4.52 3.55 0.16
N SER A 29 4.60 2.39 -0.50
CA SER A 29 4.63 1.07 0.16
C SER A 29 5.78 0.21 -0.37
N GLY A 30 5.51 -0.80 -1.21
CA GLY A 30 6.51 -1.73 -1.73
C GLY A 30 7.53 -1.09 -2.67
N GLY A 31 7.22 0.08 -3.23
CA GLY A 31 8.14 0.88 -4.04
C GLY A 31 8.44 0.30 -5.42
N THR A 32 7.98 -0.90 -5.76
CA THR A 32 8.30 -1.59 -7.02
C THR A 32 8.04 -0.74 -8.26
N ALA A 33 6.84 -0.17 -8.39
CA ALA A 33 6.51 0.68 -9.54
C ALA A 33 7.05 2.11 -9.37
N LEU A 34 6.80 2.72 -8.21
CA LEU A 34 7.09 4.14 -7.97
C LEU A 34 8.60 4.45 -8.01
N MET A 35 9.45 3.57 -7.47
CA MET A 35 10.91 3.75 -7.53
C MET A 35 11.45 3.65 -8.96
N LEU A 36 10.88 2.79 -9.82
CA LEU A 36 11.26 2.70 -11.23
C LEU A 36 10.88 3.97 -11.99
N MET A 37 9.67 4.50 -11.74
CA MET A 37 9.21 5.76 -12.33
C MET A 37 10.05 6.97 -11.86
N MET A 38 10.49 6.98 -10.60
CA MET A 38 11.38 8.02 -10.08
C MET A 38 12.79 7.93 -10.68
N LYS A 39 13.37 6.72 -10.78
CA LYS A 39 14.71 6.52 -11.37
C LYS A 39 14.75 6.85 -12.86
N SER A 40 13.66 6.64 -13.59
CA SER A 40 13.54 7.01 -15.00
C SER A 40 13.27 8.51 -15.21
N GLY A 41 13.07 9.28 -14.13
CA GLY A 41 12.76 10.72 -14.21
C GLY A 41 11.34 11.04 -14.66
N ILE A 42 10.50 10.02 -14.90
CA ILE A 42 9.09 10.18 -15.29
C ILE A 42 8.29 10.80 -14.16
N PHE A 43 8.68 10.54 -12.91
CA PHE A 43 7.93 10.96 -11.74
C PHE A 43 8.85 11.57 -10.68
N SER A 44 8.56 12.79 -10.23
CA SER A 44 9.38 13.52 -9.24
C SER A 44 8.51 14.08 -8.11
N PRO A 45 8.05 13.22 -7.19
CA PRO A 45 7.18 13.64 -6.09
C PRO A 45 7.91 14.59 -5.14
N SER A 46 7.17 15.55 -4.61
CA SER A 46 7.65 16.44 -3.55
C SER A 46 7.55 15.75 -2.18
N ARG A 47 6.55 14.89 -1.99
CA ARG A 47 6.28 14.18 -0.73
C ARG A 47 5.91 12.71 -0.94
N LEU A 48 6.49 11.85 -0.12
CA LEU A 48 6.15 10.43 -0.03
C LEU A 48 5.57 10.10 1.34
N VAL A 49 4.33 9.63 1.35
CA VAL A 49 3.63 9.18 2.57
C VAL A 49 3.82 7.67 2.71
N VAL A 50 4.71 7.26 3.62
CA VAL A 50 5.05 5.85 3.81
C VAL A 50 3.97 5.14 4.61
N LEU A 51 3.34 4.14 4.00
CA LEU A 51 2.23 3.40 4.61
C LEU A 51 2.68 2.18 5.40
N ARG A 52 3.93 1.73 5.24
CA ARG A 52 4.46 0.46 5.81
C ARG A 52 4.28 0.34 7.33
N ASP A 53 4.25 1.46 8.05
CA ASP A 53 4.17 1.48 9.50
C ASP A 53 2.72 1.41 10.03
N ILE A 54 1.73 1.18 9.16
CA ILE A 54 0.31 1.12 9.50
C ILE A 54 -0.13 -0.36 9.46
N PRO A 55 -0.19 -1.04 10.62
CA PRO A 55 -0.38 -2.49 10.67
C PRO A 55 -1.76 -2.95 10.20
N GLU A 56 -2.80 -2.12 10.29
CA GLU A 56 -4.15 -2.47 9.84
C GLU A 56 -4.27 -2.59 8.30
N LEU A 57 -3.26 -2.16 7.55
CA LEU A 57 -3.26 -2.24 6.09
C LEU A 57 -2.61 -3.52 5.55
N SER A 58 -2.10 -4.42 6.40
CA SER A 58 -1.51 -5.70 5.97
C SER A 58 -2.33 -6.89 6.47
N GLY A 59 -2.19 -8.02 5.77
CA GLY A 59 -2.80 -9.30 6.15
C GLY A 59 -3.98 -9.72 5.29
N ILE A 60 -4.49 -10.91 5.59
CA ILE A 60 -5.59 -11.55 4.89
C ILE A 60 -6.55 -12.11 5.95
N SER A 61 -7.76 -11.55 6.04
CA SER A 61 -8.82 -12.06 6.91
C SER A 61 -9.95 -12.70 6.11
N LEU A 62 -10.76 -13.49 6.80
CA LEU A 62 -11.98 -14.12 6.29
C LEU A 62 -13.05 -13.56 7.21
N GLU A 63 -14.02 -12.91 6.62
CA GLU A 63 -15.12 -12.29 7.34
C GLU A 63 -16.23 -13.32 7.58
N ASP A 64 -17.17 -12.98 8.46
CA ASP A 64 -18.26 -13.89 8.84
C ASP A 64 -19.22 -14.24 7.68
N ASP A 65 -19.15 -13.49 6.58
CA ASP A 65 -19.93 -13.69 5.34
C ASP A 65 -19.18 -14.50 4.27
N ASP A 66 -18.11 -15.20 4.65
CA ASP A 66 -17.18 -15.93 3.77
C ASP A 66 -16.41 -15.05 2.77
N SER A 67 -16.46 -13.71 2.91
CA SER A 67 -15.63 -12.83 2.09
C SER A 67 -14.17 -12.80 2.58
N VAL A 68 -13.24 -12.61 1.64
CA VAL A 68 -11.81 -12.48 1.94
C VAL A 68 -11.42 -11.02 1.88
N LEU A 69 -10.97 -10.47 3.01
CA LEU A 69 -10.40 -9.13 3.08
C LEU A 69 -8.88 -9.20 2.93
N ILE A 70 -8.35 -8.45 1.98
CA ILE A 70 -6.91 -8.36 1.71
C ILE A 70 -6.45 -6.93 1.98
N GLY A 71 -5.52 -6.77 2.92
CA GLY A 71 -4.90 -5.48 3.21
C GLY A 71 -4.09 -4.95 2.03
N ALA A 72 -4.12 -3.63 1.82
CA ALA A 72 -3.42 -2.97 0.70
C ALA A 72 -1.87 -3.12 0.73
N LEU A 73 -1.29 -3.47 1.88
CA LEU A 73 0.13 -3.74 2.07
C LEU A 73 0.47 -5.24 2.06
N THR A 74 -0.51 -6.11 1.87
CA THR A 74 -0.28 -7.54 1.71
C THR A 74 0.56 -7.77 0.46
N THR A 75 1.71 -8.39 0.66
CA THR A 75 2.65 -8.67 -0.43
C THR A 75 2.16 -9.84 -1.27
N LEU A 76 2.57 -9.89 -2.53
CA LEU A 76 2.28 -11.04 -3.40
C LEU A 76 2.80 -12.35 -2.81
N ALA A 77 3.94 -12.32 -2.10
CA ALA A 77 4.51 -13.50 -1.46
C ALA A 77 3.68 -14.00 -0.26
N GLU A 78 3.03 -13.11 0.50
CA GLU A 78 2.09 -13.49 1.55
C GLU A 78 0.80 -14.05 0.95
N MET A 79 0.32 -13.44 -0.14
CA MET A 79 -0.87 -13.90 -0.84
C MET A 79 -0.69 -15.28 -1.47
N GLU A 80 0.47 -15.55 -2.09
CA GLU A 80 0.82 -16.86 -2.67
C GLU A 80 0.81 -17.98 -1.62
N LYS A 81 1.29 -17.69 -0.40
CA LYS A 81 1.37 -18.65 0.70
C LYS A 81 0.08 -18.78 1.51
N SER A 82 -0.92 -17.96 1.19
CA SER A 82 -2.17 -17.94 1.93
C SER A 82 -3.10 -19.03 1.42
N ASP A 83 -3.33 -20.03 2.26
CA ASP A 83 -4.33 -21.08 2.01
C ASP A 83 -5.75 -20.49 1.87
N ARG A 84 -5.98 -19.24 2.32
CA ARG A 84 -7.26 -18.54 2.24
C ARG A 84 -7.54 -17.94 0.87
N CYS A 85 -6.50 -17.55 0.12
CA CYS A 85 -6.65 -17.03 -1.25
C CYS A 85 -6.62 -18.15 -2.30
N CYS A 86 -5.94 -19.26 -2.01
CA CYS A 86 -5.78 -20.38 -2.94
C CYS A 86 -6.95 -21.38 -2.91
N GLN A 87 -7.96 -21.17 -2.06
CA GLN A 87 -9.21 -21.93 -2.09
C GLN A 87 -10.07 -21.46 -3.27
N THR A 88 -9.75 -21.96 -4.46
CA THR A 88 -10.66 -21.85 -5.60
C THR A 88 -11.81 -22.81 -5.32
N ASN A 89 -12.97 -22.29 -4.90
CA ASN A 89 -14.22 -23.05 -4.93
C ASN A 89 -14.53 -23.37 -6.39
N ALA A 90 -13.95 -24.45 -6.91
CA ALA A 90 -14.34 -25.07 -8.15
C ALA A 90 -15.76 -25.62 -7.95
N THR A 91 -16.75 -24.84 -8.38
CA THR A 91 -18.08 -25.35 -8.71
C THR A 91 -18.13 -25.63 -10.20
#